data_AF-A0A9E5TJ36-F1
#
_entry.id   AF-A0A9E5TJ36-F1
#
_cell.length_a   1.000
_cell.length_b   1.000
_cell.length_c   1.000
_cell.angle_alpha   90.00
_cell.angle_beta   90.00
_cell.angle_gamma   90.00
#
_symmetry.space_group_name_H-M   'P 1'
#
loop_
_entity.id
_entity.type
_entity.pdbx_description
1 polymer ?
#
loop_
_entity_poly.entity_id
_entity_poly.type
_entity_poly.pdbx_seq_one_letter_code
_entity_poly.pdbx_strand_id
1 'polypeptide(L)' 'MSGSAKAPEPAGGREADGRRILITGGCGFIGCNLAAHYMGKGWEVIAYDDFSHPGADKNAAWLESLGGGKL' A
#
# COMPACT_ATOMS: atom_id res chain seq x y z
N MET A 1 29.25 -10.11 -32.09
CA MET A 1 27.90 -9.51 -32.06
C MET A 1 26.93 -10.57 -31.58
N SER A 2 26.57 -10.56 -30.29
CA SER A 2 25.46 -11.36 -29.77
C SER A 2 24.57 -10.39 -28.99
N GLY A 3 23.56 -9.86 -29.66
CA GLY A 3 22.52 -9.07 -29.02
C GLY A 3 21.60 -10.02 -28.26
N SER A 4 21.62 -9.96 -26.94
CA SER A 4 20.54 -10.51 -26.14
C SER A 4 19.37 -9.54 -26.21
N ALA A 5 18.25 -9.98 -26.78
CA ALA A 5 17.02 -9.21 -26.79
C ALA A 5 16.54 -9.00 -25.33
N LYS A 6 16.46 -7.75 -24.91
CA LYS A 6 15.87 -7.34 -23.62
C LYS A 6 14.35 -7.49 -23.74
N ALA A 7 13.73 -8.16 -22.77
CA ALA A 7 12.27 -8.30 -22.70
C ALA A 7 11.58 -6.91 -22.69
N PRO A 8 10.39 -6.77 -23.28
CA PRO A 8 9.70 -5.49 -23.35
C PRO A 8 9.42 -4.95 -21.95
N GLU A 9 9.82 -3.71 -21.70
CA GLU A 9 9.59 -3.03 -20.43
C GLU A 9 8.08 -2.83 -20.21
N PRO A 10 7.57 -3.09 -18.99
CA PRO A 10 6.15 -2.94 -18.70
C PRO A 10 5.73 -1.49 -18.90
N ALA A 11 4.63 -1.31 -19.63
CA ALA A 11 4.08 -0.01 -19.96
C ALA A 11 3.44 0.65 -18.73
N GLY A 12 3.99 1.79 -18.30
CA GLY A 12 3.26 2.84 -17.60
C GLY A 12 3.24 2.79 -16.07
N GLY A 13 4.13 3.58 -15.45
CA GLY A 13 4.07 3.96 -14.03
C GLY A 13 5.39 4.56 -13.59
N ARG A 14 5.42 5.86 -13.32
CA ARG A 14 6.63 6.66 -13.04
C ARG A 14 7.41 6.12 -11.83
N GLU A 15 8.73 6.19 -11.93
CA GLU A 15 9.68 5.88 -10.88
C GLU A 15 9.34 6.62 -9.57
N ALA A 16 9.04 5.84 -8.54
CA ALA A 16 9.51 6.14 -7.21
C ALA A 16 10.39 4.96 -6.81
N ASP A 17 11.62 5.20 -6.40
CA ASP A 17 12.52 4.22 -5.77
C ASP A 17 11.97 3.71 -4.40
N GLY A 18 10.66 3.84 -4.18
CA GLY A 18 9.93 3.55 -2.96
C GLY A 18 9.29 2.17 -3.00
N ARG A 19 9.54 1.39 -1.96
CA ARG A 19 8.98 0.06 -1.78
C ARG A 19 7.46 0.18 -1.59
N ARG A 20 6.68 -0.66 -2.30
CA ARG A 20 5.21 -0.69 -2.25
C ARG A 20 4.70 -1.99 -1.63
N ILE A 21 3.60 -1.93 -0.88
CA ILE A 21 2.94 -3.10 -0.29
C ILE A 21 1.41 -3.02 -0.42
N LEU A 22 0.77 -4.15 -0.72
CA LEU A 22 -0.68 -4.34 -0.63
C LEU A 22 -1.02 -5.12 0.66
N ILE A 23 -1.97 -4.61 1.43
CA ILE A 23 -2.47 -5.24 2.66
C ILE A 23 -3.97 -5.46 2.50
N THR A 24 -4.39 -6.72 2.39
CA THR A 24 -5.81 -7.11 2.45
C THR A 24 -6.29 -7.18 3.89
N GLY A 25 -7.52 -6.73 4.18
CA GLY A 25 -7.98 -6.52 5.55
C GLY A 25 -7.23 -5.38 6.23
N GLY A 26 -6.82 -4.36 5.46
CA GLY A 26 -5.95 -3.28 5.91
C GLY A 26 -6.54 -2.37 6.98
N CYS A 27 -7.86 -2.38 7.18
CA CYS A 27 -8.57 -1.65 8.22
C CYS A 27 -8.96 -2.55 9.42
N GLY A 28 -8.64 -3.85 9.38
CA GLY A 28 -8.74 -4.74 10.53
C GLY A 28 -7.67 -4.47 11.60
N PHE A 29 -7.75 -5.17 12.74
CA PHE A 29 -6.83 -4.96 13.88
C PHE A 29 -5.34 -5.10 13.51
N ILE A 30 -4.96 -6.19 12.83
CA ILE A 30 -3.56 -6.42 12.43
C ILE A 30 -3.20 -5.55 11.21
N GLY A 31 -4.12 -5.46 10.24
CA GLY A 31 -3.90 -4.74 8.99
C GLY A 31 -3.57 -3.27 9.22
N CYS A 32 -4.30 -2.59 10.10
CA CYS A 32 -4.11 -1.15 10.30
C CYS A 32 -2.77 -0.85 10.97
N ASN A 33 -2.35 -1.68 11.93
CA ASN A 33 -1.03 -1.53 12.57
C ASN A 33 0.12 -1.81 11.58
N LEU A 34 -0.05 -2.81 10.70
CA LEU A 34 0.93 -3.13 9.67
C LEU A 34 1.05 -2.00 8.63
N ALA A 35 -0.09 -1.44 8.22
CA ALA A 35 -0.15 -0.30 7.32
C ALA A 35 0.59 0.91 7.91
N ALA A 36 0.26 1.30 9.15
CA ALA A 36 0.92 2.40 9.85
C ALA A 36 2.45 2.20 9.96
N HIS A 37 2.90 0.97 10.25
CA HIS A 37 4.32 0.64 10.32
C HIS A 37 5.06 0.84 9.00
N TYR A 38 4.49 0.39 7.87
CA TYR A 38 5.12 0.56 6.57
C TYR A 38 5.02 2.00 6.04
N MET A 39 3.92 2.70 6.33
CA MET A 39 3.80 4.15 6.09
C MET A 39 4.92 4.91 6.81
N GLY A 40 5.17 4.60 8.09
CA GLY A 40 6.27 5.20 8.87
C GLY A 40 7.67 4.88 8.33
N LYS A 41 7.81 3.84 7.50
CA LYS A 41 9.05 3.51 6.78
C LYS A 41 9.16 4.17 5.41
N GLY A 42 8.21 5.02 5.03
CA GLY A 42 8.15 5.68 3.72
C GLY A 42 7.78 4.72 2.58
N TRP A 43 7.13 3.60 2.89
CA TRP A 43 6.59 2.72 1.85
C TRP A 43 5.27 3.28 1.33
N GLU A 44 5.01 3.03 0.05
CA GLU A 44 3.66 3.21 -0.47
C GLU A 44 2.79 2.03 -0.03
N VAL A 45 1.76 2.32 0.77
CA VAL A 45 0.86 1.31 1.32
C VAL A 45 -0.48 1.40 0.62
N ILE A 46 -0.95 0.27 0.10
CA ILE A 46 -2.30 0.10 -0.44
C ILE A 46 -3.04 -0.81 0.54
N ALA A 47 -4.05 -0.28 1.22
CA ALA A 47 -4.95 -1.06 2.07
C ALA A 47 -6.21 -1.41 1.29
N TYR A 48 -6.56 -2.69 1.20
CA TYR A 48 -7.81 -3.16 0.61
C TYR A 48 -8.65 -3.81 1.71
N ASP A 49 -9.87 -3.34 1.91
CA ASP A 49 -10.75 -3.78 2.99
C ASP A 49 -12.21 -3.74 2.55
N ASP A 50 -13.03 -4.61 3.13
CA ASP A 50 -14.47 -4.69 2.86
C ASP A 50 -15.32 -4.03 3.96
N PHE A 51 -14.68 -3.51 5.02
CA PHE A 51 -15.30 -2.88 6.18
C PHE A 51 -16.33 -3.77 6.90
N SER A 52 -16.23 -5.09 6.76
CA SER A 52 -17.14 -6.05 7.41
C SER A 52 -16.97 -6.12 8.92
N HIS A 53 -15.78 -5.74 9.44
CA HIS A 53 -15.50 -5.75 10.88
C HIS A 53 -15.94 -4.44 11.56
N PRO A 54 -16.68 -4.50 12.70
CA PRO A 54 -17.01 -3.31 13.47
C PRO A 54 -15.76 -2.52 13.88
N GLY A 55 -15.73 -1.23 13.55
CA GLY A 55 -14.58 -0.36 13.86
C GLY A 55 -13.53 -0.25 12.75
N ALA A 56 -13.70 -0.95 11.62
CA ALA A 56 -12.83 -0.78 10.45
C ALA A 56 -12.86 0.68 9.93
N ASP A 57 -14.02 1.35 10.01
CA ASP A 57 -14.21 2.77 9.70
C ASP A 57 -13.32 3.68 10.56
N LYS A 58 -13.23 3.39 11.87
CA LYS A 58 -12.37 4.14 12.80
C LYS A 58 -10.89 3.91 12.52
N ASN A 59 -10.52 2.67 12.18
CA ASN A 59 -9.15 2.33 11.81
C ASN A 59 -8.74 2.99 10.49
N ALA A 60 -9.65 3.07 9.52
CA ALA A 60 -9.43 3.80 8.28
C ALA A 60 -9.22 5.29 8.57
N ALA A 61 -10.12 5.93 9.32
CA ALA A 61 -9.98 7.33 9.71
C ALA A 61 -8.67 7.60 10.47
N TRP A 62 -8.24 6.65 11.32
CA TRP A 62 -6.95 6.72 12.00
C TRP A 62 -5.77 6.66 11.01
N LEU A 63 -5.77 5.71 10.07
CA LEU A 63 -4.73 5.61 9.03
C LEU A 63 -4.65 6.86 8.14
N GLU A 64 -5.80 7.42 7.74
CA GLU A 64 -5.85 8.67 6.96
C GLU A 64 -5.21 9.84 7.74
N SER A 65 -5.42 9.89 9.05
CA SER A 65 -4.81 10.92 9.91
C SER A 65 -3.27 10.86 9.96
N LEU A 66 -2.66 9.74 9.58
CA LEU A 66 -1.20 9.56 9.53
C LEU A 66 -0.56 10.07 8.23
N GLY A 67 -1.36 10.60 7.28
CA GLY A 67 -0.86 11.24 6.06
C GLY A 67 -0.76 10.33 4.83
N GLY A 68 -1.47 9.20 4.82
CA GLY A 68 -1.41 8.18 3.77
C GLY A 68 -2.59 8.19 2.80
N GLY A 69 -2.76 9.27 2.02
CA GLY A 69 -3.80 9.32 0.98
C GLY A 69 -5.24 9.19 1.49
N LYS A 70 -6.20 9.18 0.55
CA LYS A 70 -7.60 8.81 0.85
C LYS A 70 -7.71 7.29 0.81
N LEU A 71 -8.32 6.70 1.83
CA LEU A 71 -8.71 5.28 1.83
C LEU A 71 -9.99 5.05 1.03
#